data_AF-A0A2E8S1W1-F1
#
_entry.id   AF-A0A2E8S1W1-F1
#
_cell.length_a   1.000
_cell.length_b   1.000
_cell.length_c   1.000
_cell.angle_alpha   90.00
_cell.angle_beta   90.00
_cell.angle_gamma   90.00
#
_symmetry.space_group_name_H-M   'P 1'
#
loop_
_entity.id
_entity.type
_entity.pdbx_description
1 polymer ?
#
loop_
_entity_poly.entity_id
_entity_poly.type
_entity_poly.pdbx_seq_one_letter_code
_entity_poly.pdbx_strand_id
1 'polypeptide(L)'
;MSAVVEEIRAYMEEKSALFGANGSVNFFDLLGVPNDATTDLIQKTYFQAVKKIHPDQLDRVGASELKQEAGELFQKLTEAYETLSDVRKRAIYMREAEKVKEGGPTVSSEDEARIFAHRASVMLKRSQFQEAETFCRRALEICPHDFNYKLDLVWALFQNPHVEASTREEEIRPILEGILKQHPGNARALYFMALYYKGKDQLNRERRYLTQALNVDPNYRDVQREMRLLEMRLRKRKKSFMGKLSDLLGSKGKKKKGGK
;
A
#
# COMPACT_ATOMS: atom_id res chain seq x y z
N MET A 1 -32.06 -6.06 -38.79
CA MET A 1 -32.67 -5.36 -37.66
C MET A 1 -32.59 -3.86 -37.92
N SER A 2 -33.60 -3.08 -37.51
CA SER A 2 -33.62 -1.62 -37.73
C SER A 2 -32.49 -0.96 -36.94
N ALA A 3 -31.83 0.06 -37.50
CA ALA A 3 -30.75 0.79 -36.82
C ALA A 3 -31.18 1.35 -35.45
N VAL A 4 -32.46 1.67 -35.29
CA VAL A 4 -33.05 2.14 -34.03
C VAL A 4 -33.11 1.03 -32.98
N VAL A 5 -33.35 -0.22 -33.39
CA VAL A 5 -33.40 -1.37 -32.49
C VAL A 5 -32.00 -1.69 -31.96
N GLU A 6 -30.97 -1.60 -32.82
CA GLU A 6 -29.58 -1.76 -32.39
C GLU A 6 -29.13 -0.64 -31.43
N GLU A 7 -29.56 0.61 -31.65
CA GLU A 7 -29.26 1.71 -30.72
C GLU A 7 -29.88 1.48 -29.33
N ILE A 8 -31.14 1.03 -29.29
CA ILE A 8 -31.82 0.72 -28.03
C ILE A 8 -31.14 -0.46 -27.33
N ARG A 9 -30.77 -1.50 -28.07
CA ARG A 9 -30.03 -2.65 -27.53
C ARG A 9 -28.69 -2.23 -26.94
N ALA A 10 -27.88 -1.48 -27.68
CA ALA A 10 -26.58 -1.00 -27.22
C ALA A 10 -26.72 -0.13 -25.96
N TYR A 11 -27.74 0.73 -25.90
CA TYR A 11 -28.05 1.52 -24.71
C TYR A 11 -28.42 0.64 -23.51
N MET A 12 -29.24 -0.40 -23.72
CA MET A 12 -29.63 -1.34 -22.65
C MET A 12 -28.43 -2.15 -22.17
N GLU A 13 -27.58 -2.65 -23.08
CA GLU A 13 -26.36 -3.38 -22.76
C GLU A 13 -25.38 -2.49 -21.95
N GLU A 14 -25.16 -1.24 -22.37
CA GLU A 14 -24.31 -0.28 -21.68
C GLU A 14 -24.79 -0.05 -20.23
N LYS A 15 -26.10 0.12 -20.03
CA LYS A 15 -26.67 0.37 -18.70
C LYS A 15 -26.71 -0.88 -17.83
N SER A 16 -27.04 -2.03 -18.39
CA SER A 16 -27.02 -3.31 -17.67
C SER A 16 -25.60 -3.73 -17.28
N ALA A 17 -24.57 -3.35 -18.05
CA ALA A 17 -23.17 -3.59 -17.70
C ALA A 17 -22.71 -2.86 -16.42
N LEU A 18 -23.45 -1.85 -15.96
CA LEU A 18 -23.18 -1.15 -14.70
C LEU A 18 -23.66 -1.94 -13.48
N PHE A 19 -24.42 -3.01 -13.67
CA PHE A 19 -24.93 -3.82 -12.57
C PHE A 19 -23.82 -4.74 -12.04
N GLY A 20 -23.56 -4.66 -10.73
CA GLY A 20 -22.65 -5.56 -10.04
C GLY A 20 -23.23 -6.97 -9.90
N ALA A 21 -22.39 -7.91 -9.45
CA ALA A 21 -22.75 -9.34 -9.32
C ALA A 21 -24.01 -9.62 -8.46
N ASN A 22 -24.39 -8.70 -7.58
CA ASN A 22 -25.57 -8.80 -6.72
C ASN A 22 -26.75 -7.92 -7.20
N GLY A 23 -26.70 -7.39 -8.43
CA GLY A 23 -27.70 -6.45 -8.96
C GLY A 23 -27.60 -5.03 -8.38
N SER A 24 -26.52 -4.72 -7.67
CA SER A 24 -26.23 -3.38 -7.15
C SER A 24 -25.69 -2.45 -8.23
N VAL A 25 -26.13 -1.20 -8.27
CA VAL A 25 -25.67 -0.21 -9.25
C VAL A 25 -25.60 1.18 -8.63
N ASN A 26 -24.63 1.99 -9.07
CA ASN A 26 -24.59 3.40 -8.71
C ASN A 26 -25.68 4.15 -9.48
N PHE A 27 -26.59 4.80 -8.76
CA PHE A 27 -27.73 5.51 -9.33
C PHE A 27 -27.34 6.74 -10.16
N PHE A 28 -26.22 7.40 -9.83
CA PHE A 28 -25.70 8.51 -10.63
C PHE A 28 -25.17 8.01 -11.97
N ASP A 29 -24.40 6.92 -11.97
CA ASP A 29 -23.86 6.31 -13.18
C ASP A 29 -24.97 5.71 -14.06
N LEU A 30 -25.96 5.08 -13.43
CA LEU A 30 -27.14 4.54 -14.12
C LEU A 30 -27.89 5.65 -14.88
N LEU A 31 -28.15 6.78 -14.23
CA LEU A 31 -28.78 7.95 -14.87
C LEU A 31 -27.83 8.75 -15.78
N GLY A 32 -26.52 8.48 -15.74
CA GLY A 32 -25.50 9.18 -16.52
C GLY A 32 -25.33 10.65 -16.12
N VAL A 33 -25.45 10.95 -14.83
CA VAL A 33 -25.35 12.31 -14.27
C VAL A 33 -24.24 12.40 -13.22
N PRO A 34 -23.60 13.57 -13.03
CA PRO A 34 -22.58 13.71 -12.00
C PRO A 34 -23.18 13.69 -10.59
N ASN A 35 -22.34 13.43 -9.57
CA ASN A 35 -22.77 13.32 -8.17
C ASN A 35 -23.36 14.62 -7.60
N ASP A 36 -23.02 15.78 -8.19
CA ASP A 36 -23.51 17.11 -7.85
C ASP A 36 -24.69 17.56 -8.73
N ALA A 37 -25.26 16.68 -9.57
CA ALA A 37 -26.37 16.99 -10.46
C ALA A 37 -27.57 17.60 -9.73
N THR A 38 -28.24 18.55 -10.38
CA THR A 38 -29.48 19.15 -9.89
C THR A 38 -30.67 18.20 -10.07
N THR A 39 -31.73 18.40 -9.29
CA THR A 39 -32.98 17.62 -9.41
C THR A 39 -33.57 17.72 -10.81
N ASP A 40 -33.52 18.89 -11.45
CA ASP A 40 -33.99 19.10 -12.82
C ASP A 40 -33.21 18.24 -13.84
N LEU A 41 -31.88 18.12 -13.66
CA LEU A 41 -31.04 17.29 -14.52
C LEU A 41 -31.38 15.81 -14.35
N ILE A 42 -31.52 15.35 -13.11
CA ILE A 42 -31.92 13.97 -12.75
C ILE A 42 -33.28 13.62 -13.37
N GLN A 43 -34.25 14.53 -13.26
CA GLN A 43 -35.59 14.33 -13.82
C GLN A 43 -35.55 14.25 -15.35
N LYS A 44 -34.79 15.15 -15.98
CA LYS A 44 -34.65 15.20 -17.43
C LYS A 44 -34.00 13.92 -17.97
N THR A 45 -32.91 13.44 -17.38
CA THR A 45 -32.22 12.22 -17.84
C THR A 45 -33.07 10.97 -17.63
N TYR A 46 -33.78 10.87 -16.51
CA TYR A 46 -34.72 9.78 -16.25
C TYR A 46 -35.82 9.69 -17.33
N PHE A 47 -36.51 10.79 -17.64
CA PHE A 47 -37.56 10.77 -18.67
C PHE A 47 -37.04 10.43 -20.07
N GLN A 48 -35.82 10.87 -20.39
CA GLN A 48 -35.17 10.48 -21.65
C GLN A 48 -34.87 8.97 -21.69
N ALA A 49 -34.40 8.39 -20.59
CA ALA A 49 -34.13 6.96 -20.49
C ALA A 49 -35.42 6.13 -20.63
N VAL A 50 -36.46 6.47 -19.85
CA VAL A 50 -37.76 5.77 -19.89
C VAL A 50 -38.38 5.82 -21.28
N LYS A 51 -38.34 6.98 -21.95
CA LYS A 51 -38.91 7.12 -23.30
C LYS A 51 -38.24 6.18 -24.32
N LYS A 52 -36.95 5.85 -24.14
CA LYS A 52 -36.23 4.93 -25.02
C LYS A 52 -36.65 3.47 -24.81
N ILE A 53 -36.86 3.07 -23.56
CA ILE A 53 -37.08 1.66 -23.19
C ILE A 53 -38.55 1.30 -22.87
N HIS A 54 -39.48 2.26 -23.01
CA HIS A 54 -40.89 2.05 -22.71
C HIS A 54 -41.49 0.93 -23.60
N PRO A 55 -42.37 0.05 -23.07
CA PRO A 55 -42.97 -1.05 -23.84
C PRO A 55 -43.62 -0.61 -25.16
N ASP A 56 -44.38 0.50 -25.16
CA ASP A 56 -45.01 1.05 -26.36
C ASP A 56 -43.98 1.49 -27.42
N GLN A 57 -42.85 2.05 -26.98
CA GLN A 57 -41.78 2.45 -27.89
C GLN A 57 -41.11 1.22 -28.50
N LEU A 58 -40.88 0.17 -27.69
CA LEU A 58 -40.30 -1.10 -28.14
C LEU A 58 -41.22 -1.80 -29.15
N ASP A 59 -42.53 -1.83 -28.91
CA ASP A 59 -43.50 -2.37 -29.88
C ASP A 59 -43.48 -1.60 -31.19
N ARG A 60 -43.44 -0.26 -31.11
CA ARG A 60 -43.43 0.61 -32.29
C ARG A 60 -42.22 0.37 -33.19
N VAL A 61 -41.05 0.05 -32.60
CA VAL A 61 -39.81 -0.22 -33.36
C VAL A 61 -39.61 -1.70 -33.68
N GLY A 62 -40.53 -2.57 -33.26
CA GLY A 62 -40.44 -4.01 -33.49
C GLY A 62 -39.36 -4.71 -32.66
N ALA A 63 -39.09 -4.21 -31.44
CA ALA A 63 -38.13 -4.76 -30.48
C ALA A 63 -38.83 -5.41 -29.27
N SER A 64 -39.97 -6.06 -29.51
CA SER A 64 -40.77 -6.67 -28.44
C SER A 64 -40.01 -7.74 -27.66
N GLU A 65 -38.96 -8.33 -28.24
CA GLU A 65 -38.04 -9.25 -27.58
C GLU A 65 -37.23 -8.62 -26.43
N LEU A 66 -37.01 -7.29 -26.45
CA LEU A 66 -36.26 -6.58 -25.41
C LEU A 66 -37.13 -6.20 -24.21
N LYS A 67 -38.45 -6.42 -24.26
CA LYS A 67 -39.40 -5.96 -23.22
C LYS A 67 -39.07 -6.47 -21.83
N GLN A 68 -38.59 -7.71 -21.72
CA GLN A 68 -38.26 -8.29 -20.42
C GLN A 68 -37.06 -7.57 -19.79
N GLU A 69 -35.95 -7.47 -20.51
CA GLU A 69 -34.73 -6.77 -20.05
C GLU A 69 -34.99 -5.28 -19.81
N ALA A 70 -35.81 -4.66 -20.67
CA ALA A 70 -36.23 -3.26 -20.51
C ALA A 70 -37.03 -3.05 -19.23
N GLY A 71 -37.84 -4.02 -18.81
CA GLY A 71 -38.58 -3.99 -17.55
C GLY A 71 -37.66 -3.95 -16.32
N GLU A 72 -36.61 -4.78 -16.30
CA GLU A 72 -35.63 -4.81 -15.21
C GLU A 72 -34.84 -3.49 -15.13
N LEU A 73 -34.37 -2.99 -16.27
CA LEU A 73 -33.68 -1.71 -16.36
C LEU A 73 -34.60 -0.54 -15.97
N PHE A 74 -35.86 -0.57 -16.38
CA PHE A 74 -36.86 0.43 -16.04
C PHE A 74 -37.11 0.49 -14.52
N GLN A 75 -37.22 -0.66 -13.86
CA GLN A 75 -37.37 -0.72 -12.41
C GLN A 75 -36.18 -0.06 -11.71
N LYS A 76 -34.95 -0.34 -12.15
CA LYS A 76 -33.74 0.26 -11.58
C LYS A 76 -33.59 1.75 -11.86
N LEU A 77 -33.96 2.21 -13.06
CA LEU A 77 -33.99 3.63 -13.39
C LEU A 77 -35.01 4.39 -12.52
N THR A 78 -36.16 3.78 -12.24
CA THR A 78 -37.20 4.35 -11.38
C THR A 78 -36.71 4.47 -9.94
N GLU A 79 -36.10 3.39 -9.41
CA GLU A 79 -35.49 3.37 -8.08
C GLU A 79 -34.41 4.47 -7.93
N ALA A 80 -33.55 4.62 -8.94
CA ALA A 80 -32.54 5.67 -8.99
C ALA A 80 -33.15 7.08 -8.99
N TYR A 81 -34.17 7.31 -9.83
CA TYR A 81 -34.87 8.59 -9.89
C TYR A 81 -35.55 8.95 -8.57
N GLU A 82 -36.32 8.04 -7.98
CA GLU A 82 -37.02 8.27 -6.71
C GLU A 82 -36.06 8.54 -5.55
N THR A 83 -34.88 7.92 -5.57
CA THR A 83 -33.85 8.11 -4.55
C THR A 83 -33.11 9.43 -4.72
N LEU A 84 -32.71 9.77 -5.96
CA LEU A 84 -31.86 10.93 -6.22
C LEU A 84 -32.64 12.25 -6.35
N SER A 85 -33.93 12.21 -6.70
CA SER A 85 -34.77 13.41 -6.81
C SER A 85 -35.24 13.94 -5.45
N ASP A 86 -35.37 13.07 -4.43
CA ASP A 86 -35.70 13.46 -3.06
C ASP A 86 -34.44 13.83 -2.28
N VAL A 87 -34.39 15.05 -1.76
CA VAL A 87 -33.22 15.59 -1.03
C VAL A 87 -32.83 14.73 0.17
N ARG A 88 -33.80 14.19 0.92
CA ARG A 88 -33.54 13.35 2.10
C ARG A 88 -33.05 11.97 1.70
N LYS A 89 -33.71 11.33 0.73
CA LYS A 89 -33.29 10.01 0.23
C LYS A 89 -31.92 10.06 -0.42
N ARG A 90 -31.62 11.11 -1.20
CA ARG A 90 -30.31 11.34 -1.79
C ARG A 90 -29.23 11.48 -0.73
N ALA A 91 -29.48 12.23 0.33
CA ALA A 91 -28.52 12.38 1.44
C ALA A 91 -28.25 11.04 2.15
N ILE A 92 -29.27 10.20 2.36
CA ILE A 92 -29.11 8.86 2.93
C ILE A 92 -28.31 7.97 1.97
N TYR A 93 -28.69 7.94 0.70
CA TYR A 93 -28.01 7.17 -0.35
C TYR A 93 -26.53 7.55 -0.48
N MET A 94 -26.20 8.84 -0.48
CA MET A 94 -24.82 9.31 -0.54
C MET A 94 -24.02 8.88 0.69
N ARG A 95 -24.61 8.97 1.89
CA ARG A 95 -23.97 8.47 3.12
C ARG A 95 -23.78 6.96 3.11
N GLU A 96 -24.74 6.21 2.59
CA GLU A 96 -24.62 4.76 2.44
C GLU A 96 -23.58 4.39 1.37
N ALA A 97 -23.52 5.11 0.26
CA ALA A 97 -22.50 4.93 -0.77
C ALA A 97 -21.09 5.29 -0.25
N GLU A 98 -20.97 6.30 0.61
CA GLU A 98 -19.73 6.61 1.33
C GLU A 98 -19.35 5.49 2.31
N LYS A 99 -20.32 4.97 3.09
CA LYS A 99 -20.12 3.80 3.94
C LYS A 99 -19.76 2.53 3.17
N VAL A 100 -20.25 2.38 1.93
CA VAL A 100 -19.90 1.25 1.03
C VAL A 100 -18.54 1.45 0.38
N LYS A 101 -18.08 2.69 0.16
CA LYS A 101 -16.66 2.97 -0.13
C LYS A 101 -15.76 2.63 1.07
N GLU A 102 -16.30 2.73 2.27
CA GLU A 102 -15.71 2.23 3.53
C GLU A 102 -16.12 0.77 3.84
N GLY A 103 -16.81 0.06 2.92
CA GLY A 103 -17.57 -1.15 3.23
C GLY A 103 -17.99 -2.02 2.03
N GLY A 104 -17.10 -2.24 1.06
CA GLY A 104 -17.16 -3.40 0.15
C GLY A 104 -16.94 -4.71 0.94
N PRO A 105 -17.09 -5.91 0.31
CA PRO A 105 -17.26 -7.19 1.01
C PRO A 105 -16.28 -7.27 2.17
N THR A 106 -16.75 -7.51 3.41
CA THR A 106 -15.98 -7.34 4.65
C THR A 106 -14.73 -8.20 4.65
N VAL A 107 -13.71 -7.71 3.96
CA VAL A 107 -12.30 -7.86 4.24
C VAL A 107 -12.23 -7.42 5.70
N SER A 108 -12.02 -8.36 6.62
CA SER A 108 -11.79 -8.01 8.03
C SER A 108 -10.77 -6.87 8.07
N SER A 109 -10.81 -5.99 9.07
CA SER A 109 -9.76 -4.96 9.23
C SER A 109 -8.36 -5.58 9.14
N GLU A 110 -8.20 -6.82 9.63
CA GLU A 110 -6.97 -7.60 9.46
C GLU A 110 -6.65 -7.97 8.00
N ASP A 111 -7.66 -8.32 7.20
CA ASP A 111 -7.50 -8.64 5.79
C ASP A 111 -7.11 -7.39 4.99
N GLU A 112 -7.62 -6.22 5.37
CA GLU A 112 -7.29 -4.95 4.75
C GLU A 112 -5.85 -4.56 5.06
N ALA A 113 -5.43 -4.72 6.32
CA ALA A 113 -4.04 -4.57 6.72
C ALA A 113 -3.13 -5.51 5.93
N ARG A 114 -3.54 -6.77 5.66
CA ARG A 114 -2.79 -7.70 4.83
C ARG A 114 -2.69 -7.25 3.37
N ILE A 115 -3.73 -6.63 2.80
CA ILE A 115 -3.67 -6.07 1.44
C ILE A 115 -2.65 -4.94 1.37
N PHE A 116 -2.67 -4.02 2.33
CA PHE A 116 -1.67 -2.94 2.40
C PHE A 116 -0.25 -3.48 2.59
N ALA A 117 -0.07 -4.44 3.49
CA ALA A 117 1.22 -5.08 3.72
C ALA A 117 1.73 -5.82 2.47
N HIS A 118 0.86 -6.49 1.73
CA HIS A 118 1.22 -7.13 0.47
C HIS A 118 1.70 -6.10 -0.57
N ARG A 119 0.97 -4.99 -0.71
CA ARG A 119 1.38 -3.88 -1.59
C ARG A 119 2.73 -3.32 -1.18
N ALA A 120 2.95 -3.06 0.11
CA ALA A 120 4.24 -2.61 0.63
C ALA A 120 5.38 -3.57 0.26
N SER A 121 5.18 -4.89 0.42
CA SER A 121 6.16 -5.91 0.03
C SER A 121 6.51 -5.86 -1.47
N VAL A 122 5.51 -5.67 -2.33
CA VAL A 122 5.71 -5.52 -3.78
C VAL A 122 6.51 -4.25 -4.09
N MET A 123 6.19 -3.12 -3.46
CA MET A 123 6.91 -1.85 -3.65
C MET A 123 8.37 -1.94 -3.17
N LEU A 124 8.61 -2.59 -2.03
CA LEU A 124 9.96 -2.85 -1.52
C LEU A 124 10.81 -3.66 -2.51
N LYS A 125 10.24 -4.68 -3.15
CA LYS A 125 10.94 -5.48 -4.17
C LYS A 125 11.25 -4.68 -5.44
N ARG A 126 10.47 -3.64 -5.73
CA ARG A 126 10.65 -2.72 -6.85
C ARG A 126 11.49 -1.50 -6.51
N SER A 127 12.06 -1.44 -5.30
CA SER A 127 12.81 -0.29 -4.78
C SER A 127 12.01 1.02 -4.72
N GLN A 128 10.68 0.93 -4.67
CA GLN A 128 9.76 2.06 -4.54
C GLN A 128 9.53 2.35 -3.05
N PHE A 129 10.53 2.95 -2.40
CA PHE A 129 10.58 3.04 -0.94
C PHE A 129 9.59 4.05 -0.34
N GLN A 130 9.28 5.13 -1.06
CA GLN A 130 8.31 6.13 -0.60
C GLN A 130 6.90 5.54 -0.58
N GLU A 131 6.52 4.80 -1.63
CA GLU A 131 5.24 4.11 -1.73
C GLU A 131 5.16 2.92 -0.78
N ALA A 132 6.27 2.20 -0.59
CA ALA A 132 6.33 1.14 0.42
C ALA A 132 6.05 1.69 1.83
N GLU A 133 6.66 2.83 2.17
CA GLU A 133 6.45 3.49 3.46
C GLU A 133 4.98 3.85 3.68
N THR A 134 4.31 4.46 2.68
CA THR A 134 2.90 4.85 2.81
C THR A 134 2.01 3.63 3.03
N PHE A 135 2.21 2.55 2.28
CA PHE A 135 1.44 1.32 2.49
C PHE A 135 1.73 0.63 3.82
N CYS A 136 2.98 0.64 4.30
CA CYS A 136 3.31 0.13 5.63
C CYS A 136 2.59 0.92 6.74
N ARG A 137 2.55 2.26 6.64
CA ARG A 137 1.85 3.11 7.62
C ARG A 137 0.35 2.82 7.62
N ARG A 138 -0.28 2.66 6.45
CA ARG A 138 -1.70 2.25 6.35
C ARG A 138 -1.96 0.88 7.00
N ALA A 139 -1.09 -0.10 6.80
CA ALA A 139 -1.23 -1.39 7.47
C ALA A 139 -1.13 -1.26 9.02
N LEU A 140 -0.27 -0.36 9.51
CA LEU A 140 -0.08 -0.11 10.94
C LEU A 140 -1.16 0.77 11.58
N GLU A 141 -1.87 1.59 10.80
CA GLU A 141 -3.09 2.29 11.27
C GLU A 141 -4.15 1.27 11.72
N ILE A 142 -4.24 0.14 11.00
CA ILE A 142 -5.22 -0.92 11.28
C ILE A 142 -4.68 -1.92 12.30
N CYS A 143 -3.45 -2.41 12.13
CA CYS A 143 -2.81 -3.40 13.00
C CYS A 143 -1.55 -2.80 13.67
N PRO A 144 -1.69 -1.92 14.69
CA PRO A 144 -0.58 -1.16 15.26
C PRO A 144 0.43 -1.99 16.05
N HIS A 145 0.07 -3.22 16.42
CA HIS A 145 0.92 -4.12 17.19
C HIS A 145 1.65 -5.17 16.34
N ASP A 146 1.35 -5.29 15.05
CA ASP A 146 2.01 -6.27 14.18
C ASP A 146 3.48 -5.89 13.92
N PHE A 147 4.40 -6.71 14.42
CA PHE A 147 5.83 -6.46 14.28
C PHE A 147 6.35 -6.70 12.86
N ASN A 148 5.69 -7.51 12.03
CA ASN A 148 6.11 -7.74 10.65
C ASN A 148 5.91 -6.47 9.83
N TYR A 149 4.77 -5.80 10.00
CA TYR A 149 4.50 -4.53 9.32
C TYR A 149 5.47 -3.42 9.78
N LYS A 150 5.81 -3.41 11.08
CA LYS A 150 6.86 -2.51 11.60
C LYS A 150 8.23 -2.81 11.00
N LEU A 151 8.60 -4.07 10.81
CA LEU A 151 9.87 -4.44 10.19
C LEU A 151 9.90 -4.06 8.70
N ASP A 152 8.79 -4.21 7.97
CA ASP A 152 8.69 -3.76 6.59
C ASP A 152 8.79 -2.23 6.49
N LEU A 153 8.18 -1.48 7.42
CA LEU A 153 8.37 -0.03 7.55
C LEU A 153 9.84 0.33 7.80
N VAL A 154 10.50 -0.33 8.76
CA VAL A 154 11.93 -0.09 9.05
C VAL A 154 12.79 -0.32 7.81
N TRP A 155 12.50 -1.38 7.04
CA TRP A 155 13.22 -1.64 5.80
C TRP A 155 12.99 -0.56 4.74
N ALA A 156 11.75 -0.09 4.57
CA ALA A 156 11.43 1.02 3.68
C ALA A 156 12.20 2.28 4.07
N LEU A 157 12.20 2.64 5.36
CA LEU A 157 12.91 3.80 5.88
C LEU A 157 14.41 3.70 5.62
N PHE A 158 15.08 2.59 5.96
CA PHE A 158 16.51 2.42 5.71
C PHE A 158 16.93 2.73 4.26
N GLN A 159 16.08 2.37 3.31
CA GLN A 159 16.37 2.50 1.89
C GLN A 159 15.84 3.81 1.27
N ASN A 160 14.91 4.51 1.93
CA ASN A 160 14.27 5.72 1.39
C ASN A 160 15.27 6.88 1.24
N PRO A 161 15.69 7.27 0.01
CA PRO A 161 16.66 8.33 -0.19
C PRO A 161 16.05 9.74 0.00
N HIS A 162 14.72 9.85 0.02
CA HIS A 162 14.01 11.13 0.09
C HIS A 162 13.88 11.69 1.50
N VAL A 163 14.18 10.88 2.52
CA VAL A 163 14.18 11.29 3.93
C VAL A 163 15.61 11.38 4.43
N GLU A 164 15.92 12.45 5.17
CA GLU A 164 17.24 12.63 5.76
C GLU A 164 17.61 11.42 6.66
N ALA A 165 18.88 11.01 6.61
CA ALA A 165 19.34 9.83 7.35
C ALA A 165 19.11 9.98 8.87
N SER A 166 19.35 11.17 9.42
CA SER A 166 19.11 11.52 10.83
C SER A 166 17.66 11.28 11.24
N THR A 167 16.70 11.82 10.48
CA THR A 167 15.26 11.65 10.72
C THR A 167 14.84 10.19 10.69
N ARG A 168 15.32 9.43 9.69
CA ARG A 168 15.03 8.00 9.59
C ARG A 168 15.55 7.23 10.80
N GLU A 169 16.74 7.55 11.26
CA GLU A 169 17.37 6.90 12.40
C GLU A 169 16.63 7.16 13.72
N GLU A 170 16.10 8.37 13.91
CA GLU A 170 15.29 8.73 15.07
C GLU A 170 13.98 7.92 15.14
N GLU A 171 13.39 7.62 14.00
CA GLU A 171 12.17 6.80 13.91
C GLU A 171 12.46 5.28 14.04
N ILE A 172 13.49 4.77 13.36
CA ILE A 172 13.80 3.33 13.30
C ILE A 172 14.14 2.76 14.68
N ARG A 173 14.91 3.49 15.47
CA ARG A 173 15.44 3.00 16.75
C ARG A 173 14.36 2.56 17.74
N PRO A 174 13.39 3.42 18.13
CA PRO A 174 12.35 3.04 19.09
C PRO A 174 11.48 1.88 18.60
N ILE A 175 11.24 1.79 17.28
CA ILE A 175 10.48 0.68 16.68
C ILE A 175 11.21 -0.65 16.93
N LEU A 176 12.49 -0.72 16.60
CA LEU A 176 13.28 -1.95 16.77
C LEU A 176 13.49 -2.31 18.26
N GLU A 177 13.73 -1.32 19.13
CA GLU A 177 13.83 -1.55 20.57
C GLU A 177 12.51 -2.11 21.13
N GLY A 178 11.36 -1.58 20.70
CA GLY A 178 10.04 -2.07 21.07
C GLY A 178 9.80 -3.52 20.64
N ILE A 179 10.15 -3.85 19.39
CA ILE A 179 10.03 -5.23 18.87
C ILE A 179 10.92 -6.19 19.65
N LEU A 180 12.18 -5.83 19.90
CA LEU A 180 13.12 -6.70 20.63
C LEU A 180 12.78 -6.84 22.11
N LYS A 181 12.09 -5.88 22.71
CA LYS A 181 11.57 -5.99 24.07
C LYS A 181 10.46 -7.05 24.16
N GLN A 182 9.58 -7.11 23.16
CA GLN A 182 8.46 -8.06 23.12
C GLN A 182 8.87 -9.42 22.54
N HIS A 183 9.78 -9.42 21.57
CA HIS A 183 10.25 -10.58 20.82
C HIS A 183 11.79 -10.59 20.75
N PRO A 184 12.49 -10.92 21.86
CA PRO A 184 13.96 -10.88 21.91
C PRO A 184 14.66 -11.79 20.88
N GLY A 185 13.99 -12.86 20.46
CA GLY A 185 14.47 -13.81 19.45
C GLY A 185 14.07 -13.48 18.00
N ASN A 186 13.66 -12.25 17.68
CA ASN A 186 13.34 -11.90 16.31
C ASN A 186 14.63 -11.64 15.49
N ALA A 187 15.03 -12.61 14.66
CA ALA A 187 16.26 -12.54 13.88
C ALA A 187 16.32 -11.33 12.93
N ARG A 188 15.20 -10.96 12.30
CA ARG A 188 15.10 -9.82 11.36
C ARG A 188 15.25 -8.48 12.09
N ALA A 189 14.64 -8.33 13.27
CA ALA A 189 14.81 -7.15 14.11
C ALA A 189 16.25 -7.01 14.62
N LEU A 190 16.88 -8.11 15.06
CA LEU A 190 18.30 -8.14 15.47
C LEU A 190 19.21 -7.75 14.30
N TYR A 191 18.94 -8.26 13.10
CA TYR A 191 19.66 -7.88 11.90
C TYR A 191 19.51 -6.38 11.58
N PHE A 192 18.29 -5.85 11.61
CA PHE A 192 18.05 -4.42 11.37
C PHE A 192 18.69 -3.52 12.44
N MET A 193 18.77 -3.99 13.70
CA MET A 193 19.53 -3.29 14.74
C MET A 193 21.04 -3.29 14.45
N ALA A 194 21.58 -4.36 13.86
CA ALA A 194 22.96 -4.35 13.39
C ALA A 194 23.16 -3.34 12.26
N LEU A 195 22.25 -3.27 11.29
CA LEU A 195 22.31 -2.27 10.20
C LEU A 195 22.24 -0.83 10.73
N TYR A 196 21.43 -0.58 11.76
CA TYR A 196 21.38 0.70 12.45
C TYR A 196 22.77 1.08 13.01
N TYR A 197 23.42 0.17 13.73
CA TYR A 197 24.76 0.43 14.29
C TYR A 197 25.88 0.45 13.25
N LYS A 198 25.70 -0.20 12.11
CA LYS A 198 26.58 -0.07 10.94
C LYS A 198 26.59 1.36 10.41
N GLY A 199 25.42 1.99 10.27
CA GLY A 199 25.30 3.39 9.84
C GLY A 199 26.03 4.37 10.78
N LYS A 200 26.11 4.03 12.07
CA LYS A 200 26.83 4.80 13.11
C LYS A 200 28.30 4.43 13.26
N ASP A 201 28.84 3.54 12.44
CA ASP A 201 30.21 2.99 12.55
C ASP A 201 30.53 2.36 13.93
N GLN A 202 29.52 1.86 14.65
CA GLN A 202 29.67 1.26 15.98
C GLN A 202 29.93 -0.26 15.88
N LEU A 203 31.13 -0.62 15.42
CA LEU A 203 31.50 -1.98 15.03
C LEU A 203 31.25 -3.06 16.11
N ASN A 204 31.46 -2.73 17.39
CA ASN A 204 31.25 -3.68 18.49
C ASN A 204 29.76 -4.01 18.67
N ARG A 205 28.89 -3.00 18.58
CA ARG A 205 27.44 -3.20 18.69
C ARG A 205 26.91 -3.90 17.45
N GLU A 206 27.35 -3.47 16.28
CA GLU A 206 27.05 -4.14 15.01
C GLU A 206 27.36 -5.64 15.09
N ARG A 207 28.60 -6.01 15.47
CA ARG A 207 29.01 -7.41 15.63
C ARG A 207 28.10 -8.16 16.60
N ARG A 208 27.82 -7.57 17.78
CA ARG A 208 27.00 -8.21 18.81
C ARG A 208 25.62 -8.59 18.27
N TYR A 209 24.93 -7.67 17.59
CA TYR A 209 23.60 -7.94 17.05
C TYR A 209 23.62 -8.94 15.89
N LEU A 210 24.64 -8.90 15.02
CA LEU A 210 24.80 -9.93 13.98
C LEU A 210 25.02 -11.32 14.59
N THR A 211 25.84 -11.44 15.63
CA THR A 211 26.04 -12.71 16.34
C THR A 211 24.74 -13.20 16.98
N GLN A 212 23.99 -12.32 17.63
CA GLN A 212 22.68 -12.68 18.21
C GLN A 212 21.71 -13.16 17.12
N ALA A 213 21.65 -12.48 15.97
CA ALA A 213 20.79 -12.88 14.86
C ALA A 213 21.18 -14.27 14.30
N LEU A 214 22.48 -14.56 14.15
CA LEU A 214 22.96 -15.89 13.72
C LEU A 214 22.74 -16.99 14.76
N ASN A 215 22.73 -16.65 16.05
CA ASN A 215 22.39 -17.62 17.08
C ASN A 215 20.91 -18.02 17.02
N VAL A 216 20.03 -17.10 16.62
CA VAL A 216 18.60 -17.38 16.40
C VAL A 216 18.39 -18.14 15.09
N ASP A 217 18.96 -17.65 13.99
CA ASP A 217 18.88 -18.29 12.68
C ASP A 217 20.29 -18.39 12.06
N PRO A 218 20.97 -19.54 12.22
CA PRO A 218 22.29 -19.76 11.66
C PRO A 218 22.34 -19.67 10.12
N ASN A 219 21.21 -19.88 9.44
CA ASN A 219 21.10 -19.93 7.98
C ASN A 219 20.65 -18.58 7.38
N TYR A 220 20.54 -17.53 8.18
CA TYR A 220 20.14 -16.21 7.72
C TYR A 220 21.21 -15.59 6.79
N ARG A 221 21.02 -15.79 5.48
CA ARG A 221 21.97 -15.42 4.42
C ARG A 221 22.42 -13.96 4.46
N ASP A 222 21.51 -13.03 4.73
CA ASP A 222 21.83 -11.60 4.77
C ASP A 222 22.73 -11.26 5.97
N VAL A 223 22.45 -11.85 7.14
CA VAL A 223 23.29 -11.68 8.34
C VAL A 223 24.66 -12.30 8.14
N GLN A 224 24.75 -13.49 7.54
CA GLN A 224 26.04 -14.11 7.20
C GLN A 224 26.85 -13.26 6.22
N ARG A 225 26.20 -12.65 5.22
CA ARG A 225 26.84 -11.73 4.29
C ARG A 225 27.37 -10.51 5.03
N GLU A 226 26.55 -9.89 5.88
CA GLU A 226 26.94 -8.68 6.61
C GLU A 226 28.06 -8.95 7.62
N MET A 227 28.02 -10.08 8.34
CA MET A 227 29.09 -10.48 9.26
C MET A 227 30.45 -10.59 8.55
N ARG A 228 30.49 -11.21 7.36
CA ARG A 228 31.70 -11.28 6.54
C ARG A 228 32.22 -9.90 6.15
N LEU A 229 31.33 -8.99 5.74
CA LEU A 229 31.70 -7.61 5.40
C LEU A 229 32.25 -6.84 6.61
N LEU A 230 31.67 -7.05 7.80
CA LEU A 230 32.16 -6.47 9.05
C LEU A 230 33.55 -7.00 9.42
N GLU A 231 33.79 -8.30 9.30
CA GLU A 231 35.10 -8.90 9.54
C GLU A 231 36.17 -8.35 8.59
N MET A 232 35.84 -8.15 7.32
CA MET A 232 36.73 -7.50 6.36
C MET A 232 37.07 -6.06 6.77
N ARG A 233 36.08 -5.27 7.21
CA ARG A 233 36.29 -3.90 7.72
C ARG A 233 37.22 -3.89 8.94
N LEU A 234 36.99 -4.80 9.89
CA LEU A 234 37.81 -4.93 11.09
C LEU A 234 39.25 -5.34 10.79
N ARG A 235 39.47 -6.29 9.87
CA ARG A 235 40.81 -6.69 9.44
C ARG A 235 41.58 -5.54 8.78
N LYS A 236 40.91 -4.77 7.91
CA LYS A 236 41.50 -3.58 7.29
C LYS A 236 41.88 -2.52 8.34
N ARG A 237 40.99 -2.21 9.30
CA ARG A 237 41.28 -1.28 10.40
C ARG A 237 42.46 -1.76 11.25
N LYS A 238 42.51 -3.04 11.60
CA LYS A 238 43.63 -3.64 12.37
C LYS A 238 44.96 -3.51 11.63
N LYS A 239 44.99 -3.81 10.31
CA LYS A 239 46.19 -3.67 9.47
C LYS A 239 46.66 -2.21 9.40
N SER A 240 45.73 -1.26 9.22
CA SER A 240 46.05 0.17 9.21
C SER A 240 46.61 0.64 10.56
N PHE A 241 45.99 0.23 11.67
CA PHE A 241 46.47 0.54 13.01
C PHE A 241 47.88 -0.03 13.27
N MET A 242 48.13 -1.29 12.91
CA MET A 242 49.45 -1.91 13.05
C MET A 242 50.52 -1.20 12.20
N GLY A 243 50.20 -0.80 10.96
CA GLY A 243 51.12 -0.02 10.12
C GLY A 243 51.48 1.34 10.73
N LYS A 244 50.48 2.08 11.21
CA LYS A 244 50.72 3.35 11.92
C LYS A 244 51.56 3.14 13.18
N LEU A 245 51.32 2.07 13.93
CA LEU A 245 52.08 1.75 15.14
C LEU A 245 53.54 1.38 14.82
N SER A 246 53.78 0.60 13.76
CA SER A 246 55.15 0.30 13.31
C SER A 246 55.91 1.54 12.86
N ASP A 247 55.25 2.48 12.16
CA ASP A 247 55.88 3.74 11.73
C ASP A 247 56.26 4.62 12.94
N LEU A 248 55.38 4.68 13.95
CA LEU A 248 55.61 5.41 15.20
C LEU A 248 56.77 4.83 16.02
N LEU A 249 56.88 3.51 16.10
CA LEU A 249 57.95 2.83 16.82
C LEU A 249 59.28 2.86 16.04
N GLY A 250 59.23 2.75 14.70
CA GLY A 250 60.41 2.82 13.82
C GLY A 250 61.04 4.22 13.73
N SER A 251 60.25 5.28 13.90
CA SER A 251 60.74 6.67 13.86
C SER A 251 61.58 7.07 15.09
N LYS A 252 61.40 6.42 16.25
CA LYS A 252 62.19 6.70 17.47
C LYS A 252 63.62 6.12 17.46
N GLY A 253 64.00 5.33 16.45
CA GLY A 253 65.33 4.70 16.36
C GLY A 253 66.42 5.49 15.60
N LYS A 254 66.08 6.59 14.92
CA LYS A 254 67.03 7.37 14.09
C LYS A 254 67.39 8.73 14.71
N LYS A 255 67.89 8.76 15.93
CA LYS A 255 68.67 9.90 16.46
C LYS A 255 69.82 9.40 17.33
N LYS A 256 70.94 9.06 16.70
CA LYS A 256 72.34 9.29 17.15
C LYS A 256 73.26 8.38 16.35
N LYS A 257 73.99 8.97 15.40
CA LYS A 257 75.40 8.67 15.08
C LYS A 257 75.80 9.62 13.95
N GLY A 258 76.01 10.87 14.33
CA GLY A 258 76.69 11.89 13.54
C GLY A 258 77.48 12.71 14.54
N GLY A 259 78.78 12.44 14.66
CA GLY A 259 79.64 13.11 15.63
C GLY A 259 80.85 12.27 16.00
N LYS A 260 81.80 12.15 15.06
CA LYS A 260 83.19 12.60 15.20
C LYS A 260 83.96 12.22 13.94
#